data_AF-A0A9P9YBV9-F1
#
_entry.id   AF-A0A9P9YBV9-F1
#
_cell.length_a   1.000
_cell.length_b   1.000
_cell.length_c   1.000
_cell.angle_alpha   90.00
_cell.angle_beta   90.00
_cell.angle_gamma   90.00
#
_symmetry.space_group_name_H-M   'P 1'
#
loop_
_entity.id
_entity.type
_entity.pdbx_description
1 polymer ?
#
loop_
_entity_poly.entity_id
_entity_poly.type
_entity_poly.pdbx_seq_one_letter_code
_entity_poly.pdbx_strand_id
1 'polypeptide(L)'
;MDKTRGLLGNGNAEPYDDYLRIDGTIAADSAALGNDYGVGKCAAVAFDSNQVNSQKREEICSELFGIESPLAVHFLAVDYRPYRKECDIALAKVAEKDKEAAACIAPQADEKAFQLAIDFPFRAGAAKSIIGVRSDSLEYKNWWKFVRAQLTGSVTKFDGALLHLIAPVKALTLEGVPAEKLIGFNSRLVATIDGKDNKKRTKLQFDNDMGIDFVLNNGGWVFATQNFEKLKESDQKKMLKQITSSLADTLFKTEIVSECRCLPVHGLHGQHKCVIKSSSFVANKKPKAA
;
A
#
# COMPACT_ATOMS: atom_id res chain seq x y z
N MET A 1 -4.08 -23.00 23.30
CA MET A 1 -2.98 -22.93 22.31
C MET A 1 -2.37 -21.56 22.54
N ASP A 2 -1.77 -21.33 23.70
CA ASP A 2 -1.63 -19.97 24.28
C ASP A 2 -0.16 -19.71 24.60
N LYS A 3 0.60 -19.28 23.60
CA LYS A 3 2.06 -19.08 23.71
C LYS A 3 2.47 -17.60 23.73
N THR A 4 1.51 -16.70 23.54
CA THR A 4 1.72 -15.24 23.49
C THR A 4 0.99 -14.57 24.64
N ARG A 5 1.60 -13.51 25.16
CA ARG A 5 1.03 -12.57 26.14
C ARG A 5 1.66 -11.21 25.90
N GLY A 6 0.91 -10.14 26.09
CA GLY A 6 1.41 -8.79 25.87
C GLY A 6 0.29 -7.81 25.58
N LEU A 7 0.68 -6.60 25.17
CA LEU A 7 -0.25 -5.53 24.79
C LEU A 7 -1.14 -5.87 23.57
N LEU A 8 -0.84 -6.97 22.86
CA LEU A 8 -1.57 -7.43 21.69
C LEU A 8 -2.43 -8.68 21.99
N GLY A 9 -2.70 -8.95 23.26
CA GLY A 9 -3.46 -10.12 23.68
C GLY A 9 -2.66 -11.41 23.70
N ASN A 10 -3.38 -12.54 23.72
CA ASN A 10 -2.77 -13.87 23.82
C ASN A 10 -2.88 -14.70 22.52
N GLY A 11 -3.66 -14.24 21.54
CA GLY A 11 -3.79 -14.83 20.21
C GLY A 11 -4.66 -16.09 20.13
N ASN A 12 -5.55 -16.31 21.10
CA ASN A 12 -6.45 -17.47 21.17
C ASN A 12 -7.80 -17.25 20.43
N ALA A 13 -7.98 -16.08 19.81
CA ALA A 13 -9.22 -15.62 19.16
C ALA A 13 -10.41 -15.38 20.13
N GLU A 14 -10.13 -15.20 21.42
CA GLU A 14 -11.09 -14.82 22.46
C GLU A 14 -10.79 -13.39 22.96
N PRO A 15 -11.48 -12.35 22.44
CA PRO A 15 -11.14 -10.97 22.78
C PRO A 15 -11.39 -10.58 24.24
N TYR A 16 -12.19 -11.36 25.00
CA TYR A 16 -12.51 -11.01 26.40
C TYR A 16 -11.35 -11.26 27.38
N ASP A 17 -10.34 -12.05 26.99
CA ASP A 17 -9.16 -12.29 27.82
C ASP A 17 -7.88 -11.63 27.29
N ASP A 18 -7.99 -10.73 26.29
CA ASP A 18 -6.84 -10.00 25.74
C ASP A 18 -6.18 -9.02 26.74
N TYR A 19 -6.87 -8.70 27.85
CA TYR A 19 -6.35 -7.86 28.93
C TYR A 19 -5.59 -8.68 29.99
N LEU A 20 -5.05 -9.84 29.59
CA LEU A 20 -4.29 -10.73 30.46
C LEU A 20 -2.96 -10.13 30.90
N ARG A 21 -2.82 -9.97 32.22
CA ARG A 21 -1.61 -9.52 32.90
C ARG A 21 -0.58 -10.63 33.02
N ILE A 22 0.65 -10.26 33.36
CA ILE A 22 1.77 -11.18 33.57
C ILE A 22 1.44 -12.22 34.66
N ASP A 23 0.75 -11.79 35.72
CA ASP A 23 0.33 -12.65 36.83
C ASP A 23 -0.86 -13.58 36.49
N GLY A 24 -1.43 -13.45 35.28
CA GLY A 24 -2.57 -14.24 34.82
C GLY A 24 -3.94 -13.69 35.22
N THR A 25 -4.01 -12.51 35.84
CA THR A 25 -5.28 -11.81 36.09
C THR A 25 -5.69 -10.95 34.89
N ILE A 26 -6.96 -10.54 34.83
CA ILE A 26 -7.46 -9.63 33.79
C ILE A 26 -7.39 -8.19 34.29
N ALA A 27 -6.75 -7.31 33.52
CA ALA A 27 -6.67 -5.89 33.84
C ALA A 27 -8.06 -5.23 33.75
N ALA A 28 -8.34 -4.31 34.68
CA ALA A 28 -9.59 -3.56 34.70
C ALA A 28 -9.70 -2.53 33.55
N ASP A 29 -8.55 -2.09 33.03
CA ASP A 29 -8.45 -1.09 31.96
C ASP A 29 -7.11 -1.19 31.22
N SER A 30 -7.00 -0.41 30.13
CA SER A 30 -5.83 -0.42 29.26
C SER A 30 -4.56 0.16 29.90
N ALA A 31 -4.69 1.05 30.88
CA ALA A 31 -3.53 1.61 31.58
C ALA A 31 -2.96 0.60 32.59
N ALA A 32 -3.84 -0.11 33.30
CA ALA A 32 -3.47 -1.23 34.17
C ALA A 32 -2.75 -2.33 33.38
N LEU A 33 -3.23 -2.67 32.19
CA LEU A 33 -2.54 -3.59 31.28
C LEU A 33 -1.18 -3.03 30.81
N GLY A 34 -1.16 -1.78 30.34
CA GLY A 34 0.04 -1.12 29.82
C GLY A 34 1.17 -1.01 30.85
N ASN A 35 0.83 -0.65 32.09
CA ASN A 35 1.78 -0.54 33.19
C ASN A 35 2.37 -1.90 33.59
N ASP A 36 1.58 -2.98 33.47
CA ASP A 36 2.01 -4.34 33.80
C ASP A 36 3.12 -4.84 32.86
N TYR A 37 3.04 -4.46 31.57
CA TYR A 37 4.05 -4.76 30.55
C TYR A 37 5.13 -3.66 30.40
N GLY A 38 5.22 -2.72 31.35
CA GLY A 38 6.23 -1.66 31.35
C GLY A 38 7.66 -2.20 31.48
N VAL A 39 8.56 -1.78 30.59
CA VAL A 39 9.98 -2.20 30.62
C VAL A 39 10.84 -1.07 31.20
N GLY A 40 11.60 -1.36 32.26
CA GLY A 40 12.51 -0.40 32.89
C GLY A 40 11.84 0.44 33.99
N LYS A 41 12.46 1.56 34.38
CA LYS A 41 11.93 2.48 35.40
C LYS A 41 11.03 3.54 34.75
N CYS A 42 9.87 3.11 34.27
CA CYS A 42 8.84 4.00 33.74
C CYS A 42 7.88 4.43 34.85
N ALA A 43 7.41 5.68 34.80
CA ALA A 43 6.33 6.12 35.68
C ALA A 43 5.01 5.45 35.26
N ALA A 44 4.20 5.06 36.24
CA ALA A 44 2.89 4.49 35.97
C ALA A 44 1.98 5.52 35.31
N VAL A 45 1.28 5.10 34.25
CA VAL A 45 0.28 5.90 33.56
C VAL A 45 -1.07 5.68 34.23
N ALA A 46 -1.77 6.76 34.61
CA ALA A 46 -3.13 6.66 35.10
C ALA A 46 -4.11 6.48 33.93
N PHE A 47 -5.13 5.65 34.13
CA PHE A 47 -6.23 5.55 33.17
C PHE A 47 -6.99 6.87 33.12
N ASP A 48 -7.14 7.43 31.92
CA ASP A 48 -7.97 8.60 31.65
C ASP A 48 -9.07 8.20 30.68
N SER A 49 -10.31 8.18 31.18
CA SER A 49 -11.47 7.77 30.41
C SER A 49 -11.73 8.68 29.20
N ASN A 50 -11.20 9.91 29.19
CA ASN A 50 -11.27 10.82 28.04
C ASN A 50 -10.36 10.38 26.88
N GLN A 51 -9.36 9.52 27.13
CA GLN A 51 -8.52 8.91 26.09
C GLN A 51 -9.26 7.83 25.30
N VAL A 52 -10.38 7.34 25.83
CA VAL A 52 -11.18 6.28 25.20
C VAL A 52 -12.60 6.74 24.90
N ASN A 53 -13.04 7.86 25.49
CA ASN A 53 -14.35 8.46 25.28
C ASN A 53 -14.19 9.94 24.91
N SER A 54 -14.42 10.29 23.65
CA SER A 54 -14.66 11.69 23.30
C SER A 54 -16.15 12.03 23.46
N GLN A 55 -16.44 13.09 24.20
CA GLN A 55 -17.76 13.74 24.19
C GLN A 55 -17.90 14.77 23.07
N LYS A 56 -16.79 15.18 22.46
CA LYS A 56 -16.75 16.19 21.39
C LYS A 56 -16.72 15.51 20.04
N ARG A 57 -17.66 15.86 19.16
CA ARG A 57 -17.63 15.45 17.76
C ARG A 57 -16.90 16.50 16.95
N GLU A 58 -15.92 16.06 16.17
CA GLU A 58 -15.17 16.90 15.27
C GLU A 58 -15.83 16.87 13.89
N GLU A 59 -15.88 18.03 13.25
CA GLU A 59 -16.59 18.20 11.97
C GLU A 59 -15.95 17.36 10.87
N ILE A 60 -14.61 17.33 10.81
CA ILE A 60 -13.84 16.52 9.87
C ILE A 60 -14.12 15.02 10.04
N CYS A 61 -14.22 14.53 11.28
CA CYS A 61 -14.59 13.13 11.53
C CYS A 61 -16.07 12.88 11.17
N SER A 62 -16.93 13.89 11.24
CA SER A 62 -18.32 13.79 10.83
C SER A 62 -18.49 13.72 9.31
N GLU A 63 -17.61 14.39 8.56
CA GLU A 63 -17.52 14.27 7.11
C GLU A 63 -16.98 12.89 6.69
N LEU A 64 -15.84 12.46 7.24
CA LEU A 64 -15.21 11.18 6.92
C LEU A 64 -16.08 9.96 7.23
N PHE A 65 -16.86 10.03 8.31
CA PHE A 65 -17.74 8.96 8.77
C PHE A 65 -19.23 9.30 8.59
N GLY A 66 -19.53 10.27 7.72
CA GLY A 66 -20.87 10.67 7.33
C GLY A 66 -21.46 9.75 6.26
N ILE A 67 -22.77 9.85 6.02
CA ILE A 67 -23.46 9.05 4.99
C ILE A 67 -23.07 9.46 3.57
N GLU A 68 -22.63 10.71 3.40
CA GLU A 68 -22.13 11.24 2.12
C GLU A 68 -20.65 10.87 1.87
N SER A 69 -19.98 10.25 2.85
CA SER A 69 -18.60 9.80 2.72
C SER A 69 -18.48 8.68 1.69
N PRO A 70 -17.41 8.67 0.85
CA PRO A 70 -17.06 7.51 0.03
C PRO A 70 -16.87 6.21 0.84
N LEU A 71 -16.58 6.34 2.15
CA LEU A 71 -16.45 5.19 3.05
C LEU A 71 -17.81 4.59 3.44
N ALA A 72 -18.92 5.31 3.27
CA ALA A 72 -20.25 4.91 3.76
C ALA A 72 -20.72 3.56 3.22
N VAL A 73 -20.34 3.21 1.99
CA VAL A 73 -20.64 1.91 1.37
C VAL A 73 -20.09 0.74 2.19
N HIS A 74 -18.99 0.94 2.93
CA HIS A 74 -18.33 -0.11 3.71
C HIS A 74 -18.86 -0.24 5.14
N PHE A 75 -19.70 0.69 5.62
CA PHE A 75 -20.20 0.69 6.99
C PHE A 75 -21.16 -0.47 7.31
N LEU A 76 -21.67 -1.15 6.28
CA LEU A 76 -22.47 -2.37 6.42
C LEU A 76 -21.62 -3.60 6.74
N ALA A 77 -20.36 -3.61 6.31
CA ALA A 77 -19.45 -4.74 6.49
C ALA A 77 -18.49 -4.54 7.67
N VAL A 78 -18.14 -3.29 7.97
CA VAL A 78 -17.20 -2.93 9.04
C VAL A 78 -17.87 -1.93 9.96
N ASP A 79 -17.87 -2.22 11.26
CA ASP A 79 -18.29 -1.25 12.26
C ASP A 79 -17.31 -0.07 12.28
N TYR A 80 -17.73 1.06 11.73
CA TYR A 80 -16.90 2.27 11.62
C TYR A 80 -16.84 3.07 12.93
N ARG A 81 -17.74 2.80 13.89
CA ARG A 81 -17.89 3.58 15.13
C ARG A 81 -16.60 3.66 15.97
N PRO A 82 -15.79 2.59 16.12
CA PRO A 82 -14.51 2.67 16.84
C PRO A 82 -13.55 3.65 16.16
N TYR A 83 -13.43 3.59 14.83
CA TYR A 83 -12.53 4.45 14.05
C TYR A 83 -12.94 5.93 14.11
N ARG A 84 -14.24 6.21 14.05
CA ARG A 84 -14.77 7.57 14.26
C ARG A 84 -14.42 8.09 15.65
N LYS A 85 -14.61 7.27 16.68
CA LYS A 85 -14.33 7.64 18.06
C LYS A 85 -12.86 7.99 18.26
N GLU A 86 -11.96 7.18 17.70
CA GLU A 86 -10.53 7.46 17.72
C GLU A 86 -10.18 8.74 16.95
N CYS A 87 -10.83 9.01 15.81
CA CYS A 87 -10.67 10.27 15.08
C CYS A 87 -11.06 11.48 15.95
N ASP A 88 -12.21 11.43 16.62
CA ASP A 88 -12.69 12.49 17.51
C ASP A 88 -11.71 12.72 18.69
N ILE A 89 -11.21 11.65 19.30
CA ILE A 89 -10.24 11.70 20.42
C ILE A 89 -8.90 12.29 19.95
N ALA A 90 -8.41 11.86 18.78
CA ALA A 90 -7.14 12.31 18.22
C ALA A 90 -7.18 13.81 17.90
N LEU A 91 -8.26 14.29 17.28
CA LEU A 91 -8.42 15.69 16.90
C LEU A 91 -8.75 16.61 18.09
N ALA A 92 -9.37 16.12 19.16
CA ALA A 92 -9.65 16.91 20.35
C ALA A 92 -8.39 17.49 21.01
N LYS A 93 -7.22 16.85 20.81
CA LYS A 93 -5.93 17.27 21.38
C LYS A 93 -5.10 18.15 20.44
N VAL A 94 -5.61 18.47 19.26
CA VAL A 94 -4.90 19.20 18.21
C VAL A 94 -5.44 20.63 18.13
N ALA A 95 -4.54 21.62 18.01
CA ALA A 95 -4.94 23.01 17.79
C ALA A 95 -5.74 23.13 16.49
N GLU A 96 -6.81 23.93 16.44
CA GLU A 96 -7.72 24.04 15.29
C GLU A 96 -6.99 24.17 13.94
N LYS A 97 -5.96 25.02 13.88
CA LYS A 97 -5.12 25.24 12.69
C LYS A 97 -4.38 23.99 12.16
N ASP A 98 -4.22 22.96 13.00
CA ASP A 98 -3.47 21.74 12.71
C ASP A 98 -4.41 20.52 12.56
N LYS A 99 -5.73 20.68 12.74
CA LYS A 99 -6.70 19.58 12.72
C LYS A 99 -6.90 18.96 11.35
N GLU A 100 -6.95 19.74 10.27
CA GLU A 100 -6.97 19.18 8.91
C GLU A 100 -5.71 18.34 8.63
N ALA A 101 -4.54 18.83 9.06
CA ALA A 101 -3.28 18.11 8.93
C ALA A 101 -3.24 16.85 9.82
N ALA A 102 -3.90 16.87 10.98
CA ALA A 102 -4.00 15.74 11.89
C ALA A 102 -5.06 14.71 11.50
N ALA A 103 -6.18 15.13 10.90
CA ALA A 103 -7.17 14.23 10.32
C ALA A 103 -6.56 13.47 9.14
N CYS A 104 -5.63 14.11 8.42
CA CYS A 104 -4.77 13.48 7.42
C CYS A 104 -3.69 12.54 8.00
N ILE A 105 -3.59 12.35 9.33
CA ILE A 105 -2.71 11.35 9.97
C ILE A 105 -3.43 10.00 10.12
N ALA A 106 -4.77 9.97 10.12
CA ALA A 106 -5.51 8.72 10.02
C ALA A 106 -5.21 8.10 8.64
N PRO A 107 -4.58 6.92 8.58
CA PRO A 107 -4.17 6.34 7.30
C PRO A 107 -5.43 6.08 6.47
N GLN A 108 -5.47 6.67 5.27
CA GLN A 108 -6.61 6.48 4.36
C GLN A 108 -6.62 5.03 3.84
N ALA A 109 -7.76 4.58 3.32
CA ALA A 109 -7.93 3.17 2.92
C ALA A 109 -6.89 2.72 1.87
N ASP A 110 -6.47 3.64 0.99
CA ASP A 110 -5.42 3.42 0.00
C ASP A 110 -4.03 3.31 0.64
N GLU A 111 -3.71 4.14 1.62
CA GLU A 111 -2.47 4.04 2.41
C GLU A 111 -2.41 2.71 3.17
N LYS A 112 -3.51 2.29 3.82
CA LYS A 112 -3.59 0.99 4.48
C LYS A 112 -3.46 -0.17 3.50
N ALA A 113 -4.15 -0.13 2.36
CA ALA A 113 -4.05 -1.16 1.34
C ALA A 113 -2.63 -1.27 0.79
N PHE A 114 -1.97 -0.13 0.57
CA PHE A 114 -0.60 -0.11 0.10
C PHE A 114 0.39 -0.62 1.15
N GLN A 115 0.22 -0.23 2.42
CA GLN A 115 1.02 -0.73 3.53
C GLN A 115 0.88 -2.25 3.66
N LEU A 116 -0.36 -2.78 3.63
CA LEU A 116 -0.62 -4.22 3.64
C LEU A 116 0.04 -4.94 2.45
N ALA A 117 0.05 -4.32 1.26
CA ALA A 117 0.68 -4.89 0.08
C ALA A 117 2.22 -4.93 0.18
N ILE A 118 2.84 -3.91 0.77
CA ILE A 118 4.29 -3.88 1.03
C ILE A 118 4.67 -4.90 2.11
N ASP A 119 3.89 -4.97 3.19
CA ASP A 119 4.15 -5.87 4.31
C ASP A 119 3.71 -7.32 4.04
N PHE A 120 3.13 -7.59 2.86
CA PHE A 120 2.66 -8.91 2.49
C PHE A 120 3.80 -9.94 2.61
N PRO A 121 3.56 -11.08 3.29
CA PRO A 121 4.59 -12.07 3.61
C PRO A 121 4.96 -12.94 2.39
N PHE A 122 5.49 -12.32 1.33
CA PHE A 122 5.93 -13.05 0.15
C PHE A 122 6.97 -14.11 0.50
N ARG A 123 6.84 -15.29 -0.09
CA ARG A 123 7.83 -16.37 0.03
C ARG A 123 9.21 -15.88 -0.43
N ALA A 124 10.26 -16.28 0.29
CA ALA A 124 11.65 -16.05 -0.13
C ALA A 124 11.91 -16.61 -1.53
N GLY A 125 12.61 -15.84 -2.37
CA GLY A 125 12.97 -16.22 -3.74
C GLY A 125 11.81 -16.23 -4.74
N ALA A 126 10.58 -15.89 -4.34
CA ALA A 126 9.47 -15.75 -5.30
C ALA A 126 9.67 -14.51 -6.18
N ALA A 127 9.17 -14.57 -7.43
CA ALA A 127 8.92 -13.37 -8.20
C ALA A 127 7.69 -12.66 -7.62
N LYS A 128 7.86 -11.40 -7.21
CA LYS A 128 6.85 -10.65 -6.45
C LYS A 128 6.33 -9.48 -7.28
N SER A 129 5.02 -9.28 -7.27
CA SER A 129 4.36 -8.20 -8.00
C SER A 129 3.28 -7.59 -7.12
N ILE A 130 3.22 -6.26 -7.10
CA ILE A 130 2.14 -5.49 -6.50
C ILE A 130 1.50 -4.71 -7.63
N ILE A 131 0.18 -4.79 -7.78
CA ILE A 131 -0.56 -4.10 -8.82
C ILE A 131 -1.56 -3.16 -8.16
N GLY A 132 -1.28 -1.86 -8.23
CA GLY A 132 -2.24 -0.82 -7.84
C GLY A 132 -3.25 -0.61 -8.96
N VAL A 133 -4.55 -0.69 -8.64
CA VAL A 133 -5.63 -0.40 -9.58
C VAL A 133 -6.41 0.81 -9.07
N ARG A 134 -6.57 1.84 -9.90
CA ARG A 134 -7.25 3.08 -9.54
C ARG A 134 -8.22 3.55 -10.62
N SER A 135 -9.28 4.22 -10.19
CA SER A 135 -10.23 4.90 -11.07
C SER A 135 -9.86 6.35 -11.36
N ASP A 136 -8.86 6.92 -10.66
CA ASP A 136 -8.42 8.31 -10.73
C ASP A 136 -6.90 8.44 -10.93
N SER A 137 -6.44 9.63 -11.33
CA SER A 137 -5.01 9.94 -11.47
C SER A 137 -4.37 10.27 -10.12
N LEU A 138 -3.06 10.00 -9.97
CA LEU A 138 -2.30 10.29 -8.76
C LEU A 138 -1.90 11.78 -8.71
N GLU A 139 -2.87 12.66 -8.49
CA GLU A 139 -2.58 14.09 -8.40
C GLU A 139 -1.67 14.43 -7.21
N TYR A 140 -0.72 15.34 -7.46
CA TYR A 140 0.37 15.76 -6.57
C TYR A 140 -0.06 16.22 -5.17
N LYS A 141 -1.32 16.63 -4.96
CA LYS A 141 -1.79 17.22 -3.69
C LYS A 141 -1.76 16.26 -2.48
N ASN A 142 -1.77 14.94 -2.67
CA ASN A 142 -1.92 13.98 -1.57
C ASN A 142 -0.71 13.06 -1.33
N TRP A 143 0.43 13.26 -2.00
CA TRP A 143 1.56 12.32 -1.85
C TRP A 143 2.37 12.47 -0.55
N TRP A 144 2.32 13.62 0.15
CA TRP A 144 2.92 13.73 1.50
C TRP A 144 2.34 12.70 2.50
N LYS A 145 1.15 12.13 2.22
CA LYS A 145 0.55 11.00 2.93
C LYS A 145 1.22 9.66 2.58
N PHE A 146 1.44 9.39 1.30
CA PHE A 146 2.18 8.21 0.83
C PHE A 146 3.67 8.23 1.22
N VAL A 147 4.28 9.42 1.29
CA VAL A 147 5.65 9.63 1.78
C VAL A 147 5.74 9.49 3.30
N ARG A 148 4.66 9.68 4.06
CA ARG A 148 4.66 9.41 5.51
C ARG A 148 4.85 7.93 5.82
N ALA A 149 4.24 7.03 5.03
CA ALA A 149 4.55 5.60 5.07
C ALA A 149 6.03 5.30 4.71
N GLN A 150 6.68 6.21 3.98
CA GLN A 150 8.07 6.10 3.52
C GLN A 150 9.11 6.78 4.43
N LEU A 151 8.67 7.59 5.42
CA LEU A 151 9.54 8.20 6.44
C LEU A 151 9.88 7.23 7.58
N THR A 152 9.08 6.18 7.78
CA THR A 152 9.45 5.01 8.59
C THR A 152 10.17 3.96 7.73
N GLY A 153 11.41 4.26 7.35
CA GLY A 153 12.34 3.26 6.81
C GLY A 153 12.82 3.55 5.39
N SER A 154 13.81 4.44 5.29
CA SER A 154 14.60 4.67 4.09
C SER A 154 14.94 3.37 3.33
N VAL A 155 14.40 3.24 2.12
CA VAL A 155 15.04 2.61 0.94
C VAL A 155 15.64 1.20 1.16
N THR A 156 14.77 0.19 1.29
CA THR A 156 15.12 -1.20 0.94
C THR A 156 14.04 -1.81 0.03
N LYS A 157 13.83 -1.22 -1.15
CA LYS A 157 13.20 -1.79 -2.36
C LYS A 157 12.19 -2.94 -2.15
N PHE A 158 10.97 -2.69 -1.68
CA PHE A 158 9.80 -3.61 -1.74
C PHE A 158 10.08 -5.12 -1.47
N ASP A 159 11.12 -5.46 -0.72
CA ASP A 159 11.74 -6.80 -0.69
C ASP A 159 11.83 -7.50 -2.08
N GLY A 160 12.07 -6.73 -3.15
CA GLY A 160 12.19 -7.20 -4.53
C GLY A 160 10.87 -7.29 -5.29
N ALA A 161 9.75 -6.80 -4.75
CA ALA A 161 8.51 -6.72 -5.51
C ALA A 161 8.54 -5.62 -6.56
N LEU A 162 8.01 -5.96 -7.73
CA LEU A 162 7.75 -5.00 -8.80
C LEU A 162 6.39 -4.35 -8.56
N LEU A 163 6.38 -3.03 -8.44
CA LEU A 163 5.15 -2.26 -8.35
C LEU A 163 4.66 -1.90 -9.75
N HIS A 164 3.39 -2.16 -10.05
CA HIS A 164 2.72 -1.77 -11.30
C HIS A 164 1.47 -0.96 -10.99
N LEU A 165 1.03 -0.17 -11.95
CA LEU A 165 -0.13 0.70 -11.83
C LEU A 165 -1.07 0.52 -13.03
N ILE A 166 -2.36 0.39 -12.75
CA ILE A 166 -3.45 0.40 -13.73
C ILE A 166 -4.36 1.58 -13.34
N ALA A 167 -4.28 2.68 -14.07
CA ALA A 167 -4.98 3.92 -13.73
C ALA A 167 -5.15 4.84 -14.96
N PRO A 168 -6.04 5.84 -14.91
CA PRO A 168 -6.09 6.88 -15.92
C PRO A 168 -4.78 7.69 -15.96
N VAL A 169 -4.25 7.92 -17.16
CA VAL A 169 -3.04 8.74 -17.37
C VAL A 169 -3.40 10.03 -18.11
N LYS A 170 -3.10 11.17 -17.51
CA LYS A 170 -3.41 12.48 -18.10
C LYS A 170 -2.45 12.86 -19.22
N ALA A 171 -3.00 13.53 -20.23
CA ALA A 171 -2.29 13.97 -21.44
C ALA A 171 -1.44 12.88 -22.15
N LEU A 172 -1.83 11.60 -22.02
CA LEU A 172 -1.09 10.50 -22.62
C LEU A 172 -1.16 10.55 -24.15
N THR A 173 -0.04 10.88 -24.78
CA THR A 173 0.07 11.03 -26.24
C THR A 173 1.39 10.49 -26.76
N LEU A 174 1.37 10.01 -28.01
CA LEU A 174 2.55 9.53 -28.71
C LEU A 174 2.43 9.84 -30.20
N GLU A 175 3.41 10.56 -30.74
CA GLU A 175 3.47 10.92 -32.16
C GLU A 175 3.37 9.67 -33.06
N GLY A 176 2.44 9.68 -34.01
CA GLY A 176 2.23 8.58 -34.97
C GLY A 176 1.56 7.34 -34.39
N VAL A 177 0.99 7.42 -33.18
CA VAL A 177 0.17 6.35 -32.60
C VAL A 177 -1.17 6.93 -32.14
N PRO A 178 -2.32 6.42 -32.64
CA PRO A 178 -3.62 6.85 -32.16
C PRO A 178 -3.75 6.66 -30.64
N ALA A 179 -4.27 7.68 -29.95
CA ALA A 179 -4.37 7.66 -28.48
C ALA A 179 -5.14 6.45 -27.94
N GLU A 180 -6.21 6.05 -28.63
CA GLU A 180 -7.02 4.86 -28.33
C GLU A 180 -6.25 3.55 -28.38
N LYS A 181 -5.15 3.48 -29.16
CA LYS A 181 -4.30 2.30 -29.25
C LYS A 181 -3.22 2.24 -28.18
N LEU A 182 -2.99 3.32 -27.42
CA LEU A 182 -2.01 3.35 -26.33
C LEU A 182 -2.56 2.63 -25.10
N ILE A 183 -1.84 1.59 -24.67
CA ILE A 183 -2.24 0.75 -23.54
C ILE A 183 -1.44 1.09 -22.28
N GLY A 184 -0.12 1.30 -22.41
CA GLY A 184 0.72 1.48 -21.24
C GLY A 184 2.19 1.61 -21.59
N PHE A 185 3.03 1.73 -20.57
CA PHE A 185 4.46 1.95 -20.72
C PHE A 185 5.22 1.57 -19.45
N ASN A 186 6.52 1.29 -19.60
CA ASN A 186 7.47 1.26 -18.50
C ASN A 186 8.68 2.13 -18.83
N SER A 187 9.76 2.08 -18.06
CA SER A 187 10.97 2.89 -18.33
C SER A 187 11.67 2.56 -19.68
N ARG A 188 11.31 1.46 -20.34
CA ARG A 188 11.98 0.94 -21.55
C ARG A 188 11.09 0.86 -22.80
N LEU A 189 9.79 0.67 -22.62
CA LEU A 189 8.86 0.24 -23.66
C LEU A 189 7.55 1.01 -23.56
N VAL A 190 6.92 1.21 -24.72
CA VAL A 190 5.51 1.58 -24.83
C VAL A 190 4.75 0.36 -25.34
N ALA A 191 3.64 0.04 -24.70
CA ALA A 191 2.69 -0.97 -25.13
C ALA A 191 1.49 -0.32 -25.82
N THR A 192 1.17 -0.86 -26.99
CA THR A 192 -0.03 -0.57 -27.77
C THR A 192 -0.84 -1.85 -27.96
N ILE A 193 -2.06 -1.73 -28.47
CA ILE A 193 -2.90 -2.88 -28.88
C ILE A 193 -2.17 -3.82 -29.85
N ASP A 194 -1.32 -3.24 -30.70
CA ASP A 194 -0.65 -3.96 -31.78
C ASP A 194 0.72 -4.53 -31.38
N GLY A 195 1.28 -4.12 -30.23
CA GLY A 195 2.60 -4.58 -29.79
C GLY A 195 3.33 -3.65 -28.83
N LYS A 196 4.59 -3.98 -28.52
CA LYS A 196 5.48 -3.20 -27.65
C LYS A 196 6.63 -2.59 -28.48
N ASP A 197 7.00 -1.34 -28.22
CA ASP A 197 8.03 -0.61 -28.95
C ASP A 197 8.96 0.16 -27.98
N ASN A 198 10.28 -0.03 -28.10
CA ASN A 198 11.28 0.69 -27.29
C ASN A 198 11.69 2.03 -27.89
N LYS A 199 11.70 2.17 -29.22
CA LYS A 199 12.15 3.39 -29.92
C LYS A 199 11.18 4.55 -29.69
N LYS A 200 9.90 4.23 -29.52
CA LYS A 200 8.86 5.23 -29.27
C LYS A 200 8.79 5.71 -27.83
N ARG A 201 9.46 5.04 -26.88
CA ARG A 201 9.36 5.38 -25.45
C ARG A 201 9.86 6.78 -25.10
N THR A 202 10.90 7.25 -25.77
CA THR A 202 11.45 8.60 -25.56
C THR A 202 10.55 9.71 -26.10
N LYS A 203 9.60 9.37 -26.98
CA LYS A 203 8.62 10.31 -27.57
C LYS A 203 7.27 10.32 -26.86
N LEU A 204 7.07 9.46 -25.87
CA LEU A 204 5.82 9.40 -25.11
C LEU A 204 5.70 10.64 -24.23
N GLN A 205 4.55 11.30 -24.30
CA GLN A 205 4.21 12.46 -23.46
C GLN A 205 3.04 12.10 -22.55
N PHE A 206 3.10 12.56 -21.32
CA PHE A 206 2.04 12.49 -20.31
C PHE A 206 2.30 13.57 -19.26
N ASP A 207 1.27 13.98 -18.55
CA ASP A 207 1.41 14.97 -17.48
C ASP A 207 2.27 14.42 -16.34
N ASN A 208 3.02 15.30 -15.67
CA ASN A 208 3.85 14.89 -14.54
C ASN A 208 2.99 14.28 -13.43
N ASP A 209 3.32 13.05 -13.05
CA ASP A 209 2.62 12.27 -12.04
C ASP A 209 3.68 11.48 -11.25
N MET A 210 3.84 11.85 -9.98
CA MET A 210 4.88 11.28 -9.12
C MET A 210 4.69 9.77 -8.91
N GLY A 211 3.48 9.24 -9.08
CA GLY A 211 3.22 7.82 -8.95
C GLY A 211 3.56 7.03 -10.18
N ILE A 212 3.35 7.62 -11.35
CA ILE A 212 3.93 7.12 -12.58
C ILE A 212 5.45 7.09 -12.44
N ASP A 213 6.09 8.18 -12.00
CA ASP A 213 7.54 8.21 -11.79
C ASP A 213 8.02 7.15 -10.79
N PHE A 214 7.31 6.99 -9.67
CA PHE A 214 7.64 6.00 -8.66
C PHE A 214 7.56 4.56 -9.21
N VAL A 215 6.52 4.24 -9.97
CA VAL A 215 6.37 2.94 -10.66
C VAL A 215 7.51 2.73 -11.67
N LEU A 216 7.79 3.75 -12.49
CA LEU A 216 8.84 3.68 -13.52
C LEU A 216 10.24 3.50 -12.92
N ASN A 217 10.54 4.21 -11.83
CA ASN A 217 11.81 4.13 -11.10
C ASN A 217 12.03 2.76 -10.43
N ASN A 218 10.95 2.02 -10.15
CA ASN A 218 10.99 0.66 -9.59
C ASN A 218 10.84 -0.43 -10.66
N GLY A 219 10.99 -0.11 -11.95
CA GLY A 219 10.97 -1.09 -13.04
C GLY A 219 9.57 -1.62 -13.39
N GLY A 220 8.54 -0.98 -12.86
CA GLY A 220 7.13 -1.29 -13.03
C GLY A 220 6.55 -0.90 -14.38
N TRP A 221 5.27 -1.25 -14.57
CA TRP A 221 4.47 -0.84 -15.73
C TRP A 221 3.34 0.05 -15.28
N VAL A 222 3.03 1.07 -16.08
CA VAL A 222 1.83 1.87 -16.00
C VAL A 222 0.92 1.49 -17.17
N PHE A 223 -0.32 1.13 -16.88
CA PHE A 223 -1.35 0.83 -17.87
C PHE A 223 -2.49 1.83 -17.77
N ALA A 224 -2.77 2.47 -18.90
CA ALA A 224 -3.77 3.52 -19.06
C ALA A 224 -5.17 2.89 -19.22
N THR A 225 -6.12 3.28 -18.37
CA THR A 225 -7.48 2.75 -18.41
C THR A 225 -8.45 3.60 -19.23
N GLN A 226 -8.11 4.86 -19.51
CA GLN A 226 -9.04 5.86 -20.07
C GLN A 226 -9.62 5.54 -21.47
N ASN A 227 -9.10 4.53 -22.16
CA ASN A 227 -9.57 4.12 -23.49
C ASN A 227 -10.20 2.73 -23.51
N PHE A 228 -10.17 1.96 -22.41
CA PHE A 228 -10.62 0.57 -22.39
C PHE A 228 -12.08 0.41 -22.85
N GLU A 229 -12.98 1.27 -22.36
CA GLU A 229 -14.41 1.23 -22.72
C GLU A 229 -14.69 1.66 -24.17
N LYS A 230 -13.76 2.39 -24.80
CA LYS A 230 -13.88 2.84 -26.20
C LYS A 230 -13.47 1.75 -27.20
N LEU A 231 -12.81 0.70 -26.72
CA LEU A 231 -12.35 -0.41 -27.56
C LEU A 231 -13.50 -1.38 -27.85
N LYS A 232 -13.45 -1.96 -29.06
CA LYS A 232 -14.30 -3.12 -29.39
C LYS A 232 -13.90 -4.31 -28.52
N GLU A 233 -14.83 -5.24 -28.29
CA GLU A 233 -14.62 -6.39 -27.41
C GLU A 233 -13.36 -7.22 -27.75
N SER A 234 -13.06 -7.39 -29.04
CA SER A 234 -11.85 -8.07 -29.50
C SER A 234 -10.56 -7.36 -29.08
N ASP A 235 -10.56 -6.02 -29.11
CA ASP A 235 -9.42 -5.20 -28.74
C ASP A 235 -9.30 -5.01 -27.22
N GLN A 236 -10.42 -5.04 -26.48
CA GLN A 236 -10.40 -5.15 -25.01
C GLN A 236 -9.68 -6.43 -24.56
N LYS A 237 -9.99 -7.58 -25.19
CA LYS A 237 -9.31 -8.85 -24.93
C LYS A 237 -7.82 -8.77 -25.27
N LYS A 238 -7.45 -8.14 -26.39
CA LYS A 238 -6.02 -7.90 -26.71
C LYS A 238 -5.35 -7.02 -25.68
N MET A 239 -6.01 -5.98 -25.19
CA MET A 239 -5.46 -5.09 -24.16
C MET A 239 -5.18 -5.83 -22.87
N LEU A 240 -6.13 -6.62 -22.36
CA LEU A 240 -5.93 -7.45 -21.16
C LEU A 240 -4.79 -8.47 -21.35
N LYS A 241 -4.71 -9.08 -22.55
CA LYS A 241 -3.59 -9.99 -22.90
C LYS A 241 -2.24 -9.26 -22.92
N GLN A 242 -2.22 -8.02 -23.41
CA GLN A 242 -1.01 -7.22 -23.44
C GLN A 242 -0.57 -6.81 -22.03
N ILE A 243 -1.50 -6.44 -21.15
CA ILE A 243 -1.23 -6.14 -19.74
C ILE A 243 -0.63 -7.38 -19.06
N THR A 244 -1.33 -8.50 -19.09
CA THR A 244 -0.91 -9.75 -18.43
C THR A 244 0.43 -10.26 -18.95
N SER A 245 0.63 -10.28 -20.27
CA SER A 245 1.93 -10.68 -20.86
C SER A 245 3.07 -9.75 -20.49
N SER A 246 2.83 -8.43 -20.38
CA SER A 246 3.84 -7.45 -20.00
C SER A 246 4.25 -7.58 -18.54
N LEU A 247 3.29 -7.83 -17.65
CA LEU A 247 3.54 -8.13 -16.24
C LEU A 247 4.35 -9.41 -16.09
N ALA A 248 3.88 -10.50 -16.71
CA ALA A 248 4.56 -11.79 -16.68
C ALA A 248 5.99 -11.70 -17.26
N ASP A 249 6.15 -11.10 -18.44
CA ASP A 249 7.46 -10.86 -19.06
C ASP A 249 8.41 -10.15 -18.10
N THR A 250 7.92 -9.12 -17.41
CA THR A 250 8.76 -8.31 -16.52
C THR A 250 9.15 -9.10 -15.28
N LEU A 251 8.23 -9.87 -14.70
CA LEU A 251 8.51 -10.73 -13.56
C LEU A 251 9.55 -11.81 -13.90
N PHE A 252 9.39 -12.50 -15.03
CA PHE A 252 10.29 -13.60 -15.40
C PHE A 252 11.64 -13.14 -15.94
N LYS A 253 11.72 -11.91 -16.48
CA LYS A 253 12.98 -11.33 -16.98
C LYS A 253 13.69 -10.46 -15.95
N THR A 254 13.16 -10.30 -14.74
CA THR A 254 13.85 -9.56 -13.68
C THR A 254 14.56 -10.56 -12.77
N GLU A 255 15.88 -10.58 -12.86
CA GLU A 255 16.72 -11.32 -11.92
C GLU A 255 16.90 -10.49 -10.65
N ILE A 256 16.73 -11.13 -9.50
CA ILE A 256 16.85 -10.51 -8.19
C ILE A 256 17.83 -11.34 -7.37
N VAL A 257 18.93 -10.72 -6.95
CA VAL A 257 19.84 -11.31 -5.98
C VAL A 257 19.43 -10.79 -4.61
N SER A 258 19.08 -11.70 -3.72
CA SER A 258 18.62 -11.37 -2.36
C SER A 258 19.38 -12.17 -1.31
N GLU A 259 19.60 -11.56 -0.15
CA GLU A 259 20.07 -12.24 1.06
C GLU A 259 18.87 -12.38 1.99
N CYS A 260 18.40 -13.61 2.19
CA CYS A 260 17.24 -13.89 3.04
C CYS A 260 17.69 -14.50 4.38
N ARG A 261 17.09 -14.01 5.47
CA ARG A 261 17.24 -14.58 6.81
C ARG A 261 15.87 -14.95 7.35
N CYS A 262 15.79 -16.05 8.08
CA CYS A 262 14.60 -16.37 8.86
C CYS A 262 14.68 -15.58 10.17
N LEU A 263 13.73 -14.67 10.39
CA LEU A 263 13.64 -13.88 11.60
C LEU A 263 12.36 -14.25 12.36
N PRO A 264 12.39 -14.27 13.70
CA PRO A 264 11.17 -14.39 14.48
C PRO A 264 10.34 -13.11 14.31
N VAL A 265 9.09 -13.27 13.90
CA VAL A 265 8.11 -12.21 13.76
C VAL A 265 7.00 -12.47 14.77
N HIS A 266 6.62 -11.42 15.50
CA HIS A 266 5.77 -11.51 16.69
C HIS A 266 6.28 -12.52 17.74
N GLY A 267 7.60 -12.72 17.82
CA GLY A 267 8.26 -13.58 18.82
C GLY A 267 8.04 -15.10 18.68
N LEU A 268 7.13 -15.56 17.83
CA LEU A 268 6.76 -16.98 17.72
C LEU A 268 6.87 -17.57 16.32
N HIS A 269 6.77 -16.77 15.26
CA HIS A 269 6.69 -17.26 13.88
C HIS A 269 7.96 -16.94 13.11
N GLY A 270 8.60 -17.94 12.51
CA GLY A 270 9.69 -17.69 11.57
C GLY A 270 9.15 -17.09 10.29
N GLN A 271 9.57 -15.89 9.94
CA GLN A 271 9.30 -15.28 8.65
C GLN A 271 10.61 -15.03 7.92
N HIS A 272 10.65 -15.34 6.62
CA HIS A 272 11.77 -14.94 5.78
C HIS A 272 11.73 -13.44 5.53
N LYS A 273 12.78 -12.74 5.94
CA LYS A 273 13.04 -11.35 5.59
C LYS A 273 14.21 -11.31 4.62
N CYS A 274 14.03 -10.69 3.46
CA CYS A 274 14.99 -10.72 2.37
C CYS A 274 15.46 -9.31 2.05
N VAL A 275 16.77 -9.09 2.07
CA VAL A 275 17.38 -7.83 1.63
C VAL A 275 17.82 -7.97 0.17
N ILE A 276 17.34 -7.08 -0.69
CA ILE A 276 17.74 -7.08 -2.11
C ILE A 276 19.14 -6.51 -2.27
N LYS A 277 20.06 -7.32 -2.81
CA LYS A 277 21.43 -6.92 -3.14
C LYS A 277 21.52 -6.31 -4.52
N SER A 278 20.85 -6.91 -5.50
CA SER A 278 20.75 -6.37 -6.85
C SER A 278 19.45 -6.81 -7.52
N SER A 279 19.02 -6.03 -8.51
CA SER A 279 17.90 -6.35 -9.38
C SER A 279 18.28 -5.89 -10.78
N SER A 280 18.18 -6.79 -11.76
CA SER A 280 18.54 -6.53 -13.14
C SER A 280 17.56 -7.17 -14.10
N PHE A 281 17.15 -6.42 -15.11
CA PHE A 281 16.34 -6.96 -16.18
C PHE A 281 17.21 -7.63 -17.24
N VAL A 282 16.94 -8.90 -17.52
CA VAL A 282 17.60 -9.71 -18.52
C VAL A 282 16.86 -9.56 -19.84
N ALA A 283 17.44 -8.79 -20.76
CA ALA A 283 16.95 -8.74 -22.13
C ALA A 283 17.19 -10.09 -22.82
N ASN A 284 16.24 -10.52 -23.67
CA ASN A 284 16.44 -11.67 -24.54
C ASN A 284 17.68 -11.42 -25.42
N LYS A 285 18.78 -12.14 -25.17
CA LYS A 285 19.86 -12.24 -26.14
C LYS A 285 19.30 -13.04 -27.33
N LYS A 286 19.39 -12.51 -28.55
CA LYS A 286 19.28 -13.37 -29.73
C LYS A 286 20.31 -14.49 -29.54
N PRO A 287 19.95 -15.77 -29.69
CA PRO A 287 20.95 -16.83 -29.69
C PRO A 287 22.01 -16.43 -30.72
N LYS A 288 23.29 -16.45 -30.31
CA LYS A 288 24.38 -16.36 -31.30
C LYS A 288 24.13 -17.50 -32.26
N ALA A 289 23.95 -17.20 -33.55
CA ALA A 289 23.96 -18.22 -34.57
C ALA A 289 25.29 -18.98 -34.39
N ALA A 290 25.18 -20.28 -34.11
CA ALA A 290 26.32 -21.19 -34.10
C ALA A 290 26.81 -21.40 -35.54
#